data_AF-A0A7Y8I775-F1
#
_entry.id   AF-A0A7Y8I775-F1
#
_cell.length_a   1.000
_cell.length_b   1.000
_cell.length_c   1.000
_cell.angle_alpha   90.00
_cell.angle_beta   90.00
_cell.angle_gamma   90.00
#
_symmetry.space_group_name_H-M   'P 1'
#
loop_
_entity.id
_entity.type
_entity.pdbx_description
1 polymer ?
#
loop_
_entity_poly.entity_id
_entity_poly.type
_entity_poly.pdbx_seq_one_letter_code
_entity_poly.pdbx_strand_id
1 'polypeptide(L)'
;MKRIICISFIFFVSNRFFVLAQSLEELEQKYEYYTNVYEKENSILDSLKSILEKRALQIEHEMKKKKPDDEKIIELRSGSATLSNTINFYQEKAENNLKNIKNVSRQLEVKYSSKIDSLKQLKKSKIGNVDLLDAEILAYTRKRLLTSPQIDILSFNPKKILEIDFNNAVTPEEKLLFKEYLRNALSEVEALLSDISKQIKESNNALLLQKKTSKFIADTEFDRDLKIGRVSKSATEGVKLGTGVTNDIVFPASEQINSYLLLINQLSFSNKPEDTSIKKFKNELSSSELDLKEYTVLLSAAEEKLEDFKLLLLNKLNSAK
;
A
#
# COMPACT_ATOMS: atom_id res chain seq x y z
N MET A 1 -1.81 52.48 -22.33
CA MET A 1 -2.29 51.25 -21.65
C MET A 1 -1.88 50.03 -22.47
N LYS A 2 -0.88 49.28 -22.00
CA LYS A 2 -0.52 47.88 -22.34
C LYS A 2 0.85 47.61 -21.74
N ARG A 3 1.06 46.37 -21.26
CA ARG A 3 2.29 45.78 -20.66
C ARG A 3 2.38 45.71 -19.13
N ILE A 4 1.43 45.02 -18.49
CA ILE A 4 1.68 44.32 -17.20
C ILE A 4 0.86 43.02 -17.20
N ILE A 5 1.19 42.07 -18.08
CA ILE A 5 0.70 40.68 -17.99
C ILE A 5 1.80 39.79 -18.57
N CYS A 6 2.74 39.33 -17.74
CA CYS A 6 3.65 38.21 -18.08
C CYS A 6 4.44 37.64 -16.90
N ILE A 7 4.34 38.18 -15.67
CA ILE A 7 5.15 37.70 -14.54
C ILE A 7 4.41 36.63 -13.70
N SER A 8 3.08 36.48 -13.83
CA SER A 8 2.30 35.52 -13.05
C SER A 8 2.35 34.07 -13.59
N PHE A 9 2.83 33.84 -14.82
CA PHE A 9 2.90 32.47 -15.39
C PHE A 9 4.19 31.71 -15.02
N ILE A 10 5.25 32.42 -14.58
CA ILE A 10 6.52 31.79 -14.19
C ILE A 10 6.46 31.22 -12.76
N PHE A 11 5.55 31.70 -11.91
CA PHE A 11 5.40 31.18 -10.54
C PHE A 11 4.53 29.92 -10.43
N PHE A 12 3.70 29.61 -11.43
CA PHE A 12 2.87 28.40 -11.41
C PHE A 12 3.58 27.17 -12.01
N VAL A 13 4.62 27.38 -12.82
CA VAL A 13 5.42 26.29 -13.39
C VAL A 13 6.52 25.83 -12.43
N SER A 14 7.02 26.71 -11.56
CA SER A 14 8.12 26.40 -10.62
C SER A 14 7.74 25.48 -9.46
N ASN A 15 6.46 25.40 -9.07
CA ASN A 15 6.02 24.44 -8.04
C ASN A 15 5.98 22.98 -8.51
N ARG A 16 6.13 22.69 -9.81
CA ARG A 16 6.29 21.31 -10.30
C ARG A 16 7.75 20.86 -10.41
N PHE A 17 8.71 21.78 -10.35
CA PHE A 17 10.14 21.45 -10.50
C PHE A 17 10.87 21.17 -9.17
N PHE A 18 10.29 21.49 -8.02
CA PHE A 18 10.90 21.19 -6.72
C PHE A 18 10.93 19.69 -6.35
N VAL A 19 10.18 18.85 -7.08
CA VAL A 19 10.18 17.38 -6.90
C VAL A 19 11.50 16.75 -7.38
N LEU A 20 12.30 17.45 -8.19
CA LEU A 20 13.53 16.92 -8.77
C LEU A 20 14.78 17.04 -7.88
N ALA A 21 14.77 17.90 -6.85
CA ALA A 21 15.96 18.24 -6.07
C ALA A 21 16.26 17.28 -4.91
N GLN A 22 15.29 16.50 -4.43
CA GLN A 22 15.53 15.55 -3.33
C GLN A 22 16.25 14.31 -3.85
N SER A 23 17.24 13.86 -3.07
CA SER A 23 17.97 12.63 -3.37
C SER A 23 17.08 11.41 -3.15
N LEU A 24 17.42 10.29 -3.78
CA LEU A 24 16.67 9.04 -3.56
C LEU A 24 16.73 8.61 -2.09
N GLU A 25 17.88 8.76 -1.46
CA GLU A 25 18.12 8.43 -0.06
C GLU A 25 17.29 9.31 0.90
N GLU A 26 17.19 10.61 0.64
CA GLU A 26 16.34 11.51 1.43
C GLU A 26 14.86 11.14 1.36
N LEU A 27 14.40 10.69 0.17
CA LEU A 27 13.02 10.24 -0.01
C LEU A 27 12.78 8.90 0.69
N GLU A 28 13.74 7.98 0.64
CA GLU A 28 13.69 6.70 1.36
C GLU A 28 13.59 6.94 2.88
N GLN A 29 14.42 7.82 3.44
CA GLN A 29 14.38 8.18 4.86
C GLN A 29 13.06 8.87 5.27
N LYS A 30 12.52 9.74 4.41
CA LYS A 30 11.21 10.36 4.67
C LYS A 30 10.08 9.36 4.66
N TYR A 31 10.11 8.41 3.72
CA TYR A 31 9.12 7.35 3.65
C TYR A 31 9.12 6.53 4.95
N GLU A 32 10.30 6.03 5.35
CA GLU A 32 10.48 5.28 6.59
C GLU A 32 10.03 6.08 7.82
N TYR A 33 10.38 7.36 7.90
CA TYR A 33 9.94 8.24 8.99
C TYR A 33 8.41 8.32 9.08
N TYR A 34 7.72 8.63 7.98
CA TYR A 34 6.27 8.79 8.01
C TYR A 34 5.55 7.47 8.27
N THR A 35 6.05 6.35 7.74
CA THR A 35 5.53 5.00 8.03
C THR A 35 5.64 4.69 9.52
N ASN A 36 6.82 4.87 10.12
CA ASN A 36 7.03 4.62 11.56
C ASN A 36 6.11 5.48 12.45
N VAL A 37 5.91 6.76 12.09
CA VAL A 37 5.01 7.65 12.82
C VAL A 37 3.56 7.21 12.67
N TYR A 38 3.14 6.84 11.46
CA TYR A 38 1.79 6.34 11.17
C TYR A 38 1.47 5.06 11.96
N GLU A 39 2.38 4.08 11.97
CA GLU A 39 2.22 2.83 12.73
C GLU A 39 2.06 3.09 14.23
N LYS A 40 2.87 4.00 14.78
CA LYS A 40 2.79 4.40 16.19
C LYS A 40 1.44 5.05 16.51
N GLU A 41 0.95 5.94 15.64
CA GLU A 41 -0.34 6.60 15.81
C GLU A 41 -1.51 5.62 15.72
N ASN A 42 -1.47 4.66 14.80
CA ASN A 42 -2.46 3.58 14.71
C ASN A 42 -2.47 2.69 15.95
N SER A 43 -1.30 2.31 16.48
CA SER A 43 -1.22 1.52 17.71
C SER A 43 -1.85 2.26 18.90
N ILE A 44 -1.64 3.57 18.99
CA ILE A 44 -2.30 4.41 19.99
C ILE A 44 -3.82 4.44 19.77
N LEU A 45 -4.28 4.63 18.54
CA LEU A 45 -5.71 4.63 18.19
C LEU A 45 -6.41 3.34 18.60
N ASP A 46 -5.81 2.18 18.31
CA ASP A 46 -6.39 0.88 18.66
C ASP A 46 -6.52 0.70 20.17
N SER A 47 -5.49 1.13 20.92
CA SER A 47 -5.52 1.16 22.38
C SER A 47 -6.65 2.07 22.90
N LEU A 48 -6.77 3.29 22.36
CA LEU A 48 -7.82 4.24 22.77
C LEU A 48 -9.23 3.73 22.45
N LYS A 49 -9.43 3.11 21.27
CA LYS A 49 -10.70 2.49 20.87
C LYS A 49 -11.06 1.34 21.81
N SER A 50 -10.11 0.49 22.18
CA SER A 50 -10.33 -0.59 23.14
C SER A 50 -10.73 -0.06 24.51
N ILE A 51 -10.11 1.03 24.98
CA ILE A 51 -10.48 1.68 26.24
C ILE A 51 -11.90 2.26 26.16
N LEU A 52 -12.26 2.88 25.02
CA LEU A 52 -13.59 3.45 24.81
C LEU A 52 -14.67 2.36 24.83
N GLU A 53 -14.42 1.23 24.17
CA GLU A 53 -15.32 0.09 24.17
C GLU A 53 -15.53 -0.48 25.59
N LYS A 54 -14.45 -0.64 26.36
CA LYS A 54 -14.53 -1.05 27.78
C LYS A 54 -15.35 -0.07 28.61
N ARG A 55 -15.20 1.23 28.39
CA ARG A 55 -16.00 2.26 29.08
C ARG A 55 -17.47 2.21 28.70
N ALA A 56 -17.78 1.99 27.42
CA ALA A 56 -19.16 1.81 26.98
C ALA A 56 -19.83 0.62 27.69
N LEU A 57 -19.13 -0.51 27.81
CA LEU A 57 -19.61 -1.67 28.56
C LEU A 57 -19.79 -1.38 30.06
N GLN A 58 -18.90 -0.59 30.67
CA GLN A 58 -19.03 -0.18 32.07
C GLN A 58 -20.25 0.72 32.30
N ILE A 59 -20.50 1.67 31.40
CA ILE A 59 -21.69 2.54 31.44
C ILE A 59 -22.95 1.68 31.32
N GLU A 60 -22.99 0.78 30.33
CA GLU A 60 -24.14 -0.10 30.11
C GLU A 60 -24.40 -1.01 31.33
N HIS A 61 -23.34 -1.57 31.92
CA HIS A 61 -23.44 -2.38 33.13
C HIS A 61 -23.96 -1.58 34.32
N GLU A 62 -23.46 -0.35 34.54
CA GLU A 62 -23.90 0.50 35.66
C GLU A 62 -25.37 0.91 35.51
N MET A 63 -25.80 1.24 34.28
CA MET A 63 -27.19 1.56 33.96
C MET A 63 -28.16 0.39 34.19
N LYS A 64 -27.68 -0.87 34.06
CA LYS A 64 -28.50 -2.08 34.26
C LYS A 64 -28.62 -2.52 35.73
N LYS A 65 -27.93 -1.87 36.67
CA LYS A 65 -28.05 -2.20 38.10
C LYS A 65 -29.42 -1.83 38.64
N LYS A 66 -29.89 -2.57 39.65
CA LYS A 66 -31.16 -2.27 40.38
C LYS A 66 -31.16 -0.87 41.02
N LYS A 67 -29.99 -0.34 41.37
CA LYS A 67 -29.75 1.03 41.82
C LYS A 67 -28.52 1.56 41.07
N PRO A 68 -28.71 2.25 39.94
CA PRO A 68 -27.62 2.88 39.20
C PRO A 68 -26.95 3.97 40.04
N ASP A 69 -25.64 4.16 39.83
CA ASP A 69 -24.87 5.26 40.38
C ASP A 69 -24.74 6.36 39.32
N ASP A 70 -25.59 7.38 39.41
CA ASP A 70 -25.67 8.45 38.41
C ASP A 70 -24.38 9.30 38.35
N GLU A 71 -23.71 9.53 39.48
CA GLU A 71 -22.43 10.26 39.52
C GLU A 71 -21.36 9.51 38.75
N LYS A 72 -21.24 8.20 39.00
CA LYS A 72 -20.31 7.34 38.27
C LYS A 72 -20.63 7.26 36.78
N ILE A 73 -21.92 7.22 36.40
CA ILE A 73 -22.32 7.24 34.99
C ILE A 73 -21.92 8.57 34.33
N ILE A 74 -22.12 9.70 35.01
CA ILE A 74 -21.73 11.03 34.52
C ILE A 74 -20.21 11.11 34.36
N GLU A 75 -19.44 10.64 35.34
CA GLU A 75 -17.97 10.61 35.27
C GLU A 75 -17.48 9.77 34.09
N LEU A 76 -18.00 8.55 33.92
CA LEU A 76 -17.65 7.66 32.81
C LEU A 76 -17.99 8.27 31.45
N ARG A 77 -19.15 8.94 31.34
CA ARG A 77 -19.56 9.63 30.10
C ARG A 77 -18.66 10.83 29.79
N SER A 78 -18.36 11.66 30.79
CA SER A 78 -17.46 12.81 30.65
C SER A 78 -16.05 12.36 30.20
N GLY A 79 -15.50 11.34 30.88
CA GLY A 79 -14.22 10.76 30.49
C GLY A 79 -14.25 10.15 29.08
N SER A 80 -15.38 9.57 28.65
CA SER A 80 -15.55 9.04 27.30
C SER A 80 -15.57 10.14 26.25
N ALA A 81 -16.14 11.31 26.53
CA ALA A 81 -16.09 12.46 25.63
C ALA A 81 -14.65 12.97 25.43
N THR A 82 -13.85 13.07 26.50
CA THR A 82 -12.42 13.40 26.40
C THR A 82 -11.65 12.37 25.59
N LEU A 83 -11.95 11.08 25.79
CA LEU A 83 -11.33 9.98 25.05
C LEU A 83 -11.67 10.04 23.56
N SER A 84 -12.94 10.31 23.20
CA SER A 84 -13.37 10.51 21.81
C SER A 84 -12.66 11.68 21.14
N ASN A 85 -12.49 12.80 21.85
CA ASN A 85 -11.72 13.93 21.30
C ASN A 85 -10.25 13.57 21.05
N THR A 86 -9.66 12.76 21.93
CA THR A 86 -8.27 12.27 21.76
C THR A 86 -8.18 11.29 20.60
N ILE A 87 -9.16 10.40 20.43
CA ILE A 87 -9.27 9.51 19.26
C ILE A 87 -9.33 10.33 17.98
N ASN A 88 -10.22 11.33 17.90
CA ASN A 88 -10.33 12.19 16.72
C ASN A 88 -9.01 12.89 16.38
N PHE A 89 -8.30 13.39 17.40
CA PHE A 89 -6.99 14.03 17.21
C PHE A 89 -5.93 13.08 16.63
N TYR A 90 -5.82 11.86 17.17
CA TYR A 90 -4.88 10.87 16.63
C TYR A 90 -5.30 10.36 15.25
N GLN A 91 -6.60 10.29 14.97
CA GLN A 91 -7.13 9.90 13.67
C GLN A 91 -6.76 10.93 12.59
N GLU A 92 -6.93 12.23 12.87
CA GLU A 92 -6.54 13.29 11.94
C GLU A 92 -5.03 13.27 11.66
N LYS A 93 -4.20 13.00 12.68
CA LYS A 93 -2.76 12.84 12.51
C LYS A 93 -2.41 11.64 11.62
N ALA A 94 -3.02 10.48 11.89
CA ALA A 94 -2.79 9.27 11.10
C ALA A 94 -3.19 9.49 9.64
N GLU A 95 -4.33 10.16 9.38
CA GLU A 95 -4.77 10.51 8.02
C GLU A 95 -3.79 11.47 7.32
N ASN A 96 -3.25 12.45 8.03
CA ASN A 96 -2.25 13.37 7.47
C ASN A 96 -0.92 12.67 7.18
N ASN A 97 -0.46 11.78 8.07
CA ASN A 97 0.74 10.99 7.82
C ASN A 97 0.55 10.02 6.66
N LEU A 98 -0.62 9.39 6.52
CA LEU A 98 -0.95 8.57 5.35
C LEU A 98 -0.89 9.37 4.04
N LYS A 99 -1.40 10.61 4.02
CA LYS A 99 -1.26 11.51 2.85
C LYS A 99 0.21 11.79 2.53
N ASN A 100 1.05 12.01 3.54
CA ASN A 100 2.49 12.21 3.36
C ASN A 100 3.17 10.96 2.80
N ILE A 101 2.88 9.77 3.34
CA ILE A 101 3.36 8.49 2.84
C ILE A 101 3.03 8.34 1.35
N LYS A 102 1.78 8.57 0.95
CA LYS A 102 1.36 8.51 -0.47
C LYS A 102 2.12 9.48 -1.35
N ASN A 103 2.33 10.72 -0.87
CA ASN A 103 3.07 11.72 -1.62
C ASN A 103 4.54 11.33 -1.83
N VAL A 104 5.21 10.84 -0.78
CA VAL A 104 6.60 10.38 -0.86
C VAL A 104 6.70 9.11 -1.73
N SER A 105 5.74 8.19 -1.60
CA SER A 105 5.64 6.96 -2.43
C SER A 105 5.61 7.27 -3.93
N ARG A 106 4.81 8.26 -4.34
CA ARG A 106 4.76 8.70 -5.75
C ARG A 106 6.09 9.28 -6.24
N GLN A 107 6.79 10.03 -5.39
CA GLN A 107 8.11 10.58 -5.73
C GLN A 107 9.16 9.47 -5.85
N LEU A 108 9.13 8.49 -4.94
CA LEU A 108 9.96 7.30 -4.98
C LEU A 108 9.68 6.47 -6.24
N GLU A 109 8.42 6.28 -6.62
CA GLU A 109 8.04 5.56 -7.85
C GLU A 109 8.71 6.17 -9.09
N VAL A 110 8.66 7.50 -9.23
CA VAL A 110 9.29 8.22 -10.34
C VAL A 110 10.81 8.03 -10.33
N LYS A 111 11.45 8.19 -9.17
CA LYS A 111 12.92 8.11 -9.05
C LYS A 111 13.42 6.68 -9.28
N TYR A 112 12.76 5.67 -8.72
CA TYR A 112 13.09 4.27 -8.97
C TYR A 112 12.87 3.90 -10.44
N SER A 113 11.77 4.34 -11.06
CA SER A 113 11.51 4.07 -12.48
C SER A 113 12.61 4.66 -13.36
N SER A 114 13.00 5.90 -13.10
CA SER A 114 14.09 6.58 -13.82
C SER A 114 15.43 5.86 -13.67
N LYS A 115 15.74 5.38 -12.45
CA LYS A 115 16.95 4.62 -12.17
C LYS A 115 16.94 3.26 -12.88
N ILE A 116 15.82 2.53 -12.81
CA ILE A 116 15.63 1.24 -13.49
C ILE A 116 15.78 1.40 -15.00
N ASP A 117 15.18 2.43 -15.59
CA ASP A 117 15.25 2.66 -17.04
C ASP A 117 16.68 3.02 -17.48
N SER A 118 17.40 3.81 -16.68
CA SER A 118 18.82 4.11 -16.89
C SER A 118 19.67 2.83 -16.87
N LEU A 119 19.46 1.94 -15.89
CA LEU A 119 20.16 0.66 -15.79
C LEU A 119 19.82 -0.28 -16.96
N LYS A 120 18.54 -0.34 -17.37
CA LYS A 120 18.12 -1.09 -18.56
C LYS A 120 18.76 -0.55 -19.83
N GLN A 121 18.93 0.77 -19.94
CA GLN A 121 19.61 1.38 -21.08
C GLN A 121 21.10 1.01 -21.12
N LEU A 122 21.81 1.09 -19.98
CA LEU A 122 23.21 0.65 -19.86
C LEU A 122 23.35 -0.83 -20.26
N LYS A 123 22.44 -1.68 -19.78
CA LYS A 123 22.37 -3.10 -20.14
C LYS A 123 22.19 -3.29 -21.64
N LYS A 124 21.25 -2.57 -22.27
CA LYS A 124 21.01 -2.64 -23.73
C LYS A 124 22.23 -2.19 -24.55
N SER A 125 22.92 -1.15 -24.08
CA SER A 125 24.15 -0.66 -24.70
C SER A 125 25.36 -1.56 -24.45
N LYS A 126 25.20 -2.67 -23.70
CA LYS A 126 26.28 -3.58 -23.28
C LYS A 126 27.43 -2.87 -22.56
N ILE A 127 27.11 -1.78 -21.87
CA ILE A 127 28.08 -1.01 -21.08
C ILE A 127 27.99 -1.49 -19.63
N GLY A 128 29.08 -2.08 -19.13
CA GLY A 128 29.17 -2.65 -17.79
C GLY A 128 28.91 -4.15 -17.72
N ASN A 129 28.95 -4.72 -16.52
CA ASN A 129 28.69 -6.13 -16.27
C ASN A 129 27.17 -6.37 -16.25
N VAL A 130 26.68 -7.17 -17.20
CA VAL A 130 25.25 -7.45 -17.41
C VAL A 130 24.59 -8.07 -16.17
N ASP A 131 25.30 -8.95 -15.47
CA ASP A 131 24.78 -9.66 -14.30
C ASP A 131 24.69 -8.74 -13.07
N LEU A 132 25.70 -7.86 -12.90
CA LEU A 132 25.64 -6.81 -11.87
C LEU A 132 24.49 -5.82 -12.14
N LEU A 133 24.29 -5.44 -13.40
CA LEU A 133 23.15 -4.59 -13.78
C LEU A 133 21.81 -5.29 -13.53
N ASP A 134 21.70 -6.60 -13.77
CA ASP A 134 20.49 -7.36 -13.45
C ASP A 134 20.22 -7.42 -11.94
N ALA A 135 21.26 -7.58 -11.11
CA ALA A 135 21.12 -7.51 -9.66
C ALA A 135 20.66 -6.11 -9.17
N GLU A 136 21.22 -5.03 -9.73
CA GLU A 136 20.81 -3.67 -9.39
C GLU A 136 19.38 -3.35 -9.85
N ILE A 137 19.01 -3.76 -11.08
CA ILE A 137 17.64 -3.61 -11.57
C ILE A 137 16.68 -4.35 -10.65
N LEU A 138 17.02 -5.57 -10.22
CA LEU A 138 16.20 -6.35 -9.29
C LEU A 138 16.05 -5.61 -7.95
N ALA A 139 17.14 -5.11 -7.36
CA ALA A 139 17.11 -4.38 -6.09
C ALA A 139 16.19 -3.15 -6.16
N TYR A 140 16.33 -2.31 -7.19
CA TYR A 140 15.46 -1.14 -7.35
C TYR A 140 14.01 -1.51 -7.71
N THR A 141 13.78 -2.59 -8.46
CA THR A 141 12.43 -3.06 -8.74
C THR A 141 11.73 -3.50 -7.45
N ARG A 142 12.44 -4.21 -6.56
CA ARG A 142 11.93 -4.61 -5.25
C ARG A 142 11.60 -3.40 -4.37
N LYS A 143 12.51 -2.43 -4.28
CA LYS A 143 12.27 -1.17 -3.54
C LYS A 143 11.04 -0.43 -4.08
N ARG A 144 10.87 -0.35 -5.39
CA ARG A 144 9.69 0.29 -6.00
C ARG A 144 8.40 -0.43 -5.68
N LEU A 145 8.41 -1.77 -5.69
CA LEU A 145 7.25 -2.57 -5.27
C LEU A 145 6.91 -2.29 -3.80
N LEU A 146 7.89 -2.25 -2.89
CA LEU A 146 7.68 -1.96 -1.46
C LEU A 146 7.12 -0.56 -1.18
N THR A 147 7.50 0.42 -1.98
CA THR A 147 7.02 1.81 -1.82
C THR A 147 5.86 2.12 -2.76
N SER A 148 5.24 1.10 -3.36
CA SER A 148 4.08 1.31 -4.22
C SER A 148 2.92 1.87 -3.39
N PRO A 149 2.13 2.81 -3.94
CA PRO A 149 1.01 3.39 -3.21
C PRO A 149 0.09 2.31 -2.66
N GLN A 150 -0.24 2.42 -1.37
CA GLN A 150 -1.22 1.55 -0.73
C GLN A 150 -2.59 1.77 -1.38
N ILE A 151 -3.38 0.69 -1.46
CA ILE A 151 -4.76 0.78 -1.91
C ILE A 151 -5.62 1.37 -0.79
N ASP A 152 -6.39 2.39 -1.14
CA ASP A 152 -7.38 2.97 -0.25
C ASP A 152 -8.60 2.06 -0.08
N ILE A 153 -9.28 2.21 1.06
CA ILE A 153 -10.64 1.70 1.22
C ILE A 153 -11.49 2.23 0.06
N LEU A 154 -12.28 1.33 -0.54
CA LEU A 154 -13.19 1.70 -1.63
C LEU A 154 -14.08 2.88 -1.22
N SER A 155 -14.19 3.87 -2.09
CA SER A 155 -15.02 5.05 -1.82
C SER A 155 -16.51 4.72 -1.79
N PHE A 156 -16.89 3.60 -2.39
CA PHE A 156 -18.24 3.04 -2.38
C PHE A 156 -18.36 1.86 -1.42
N ASN A 157 -19.61 1.54 -1.03
CA ASN A 157 -19.91 0.39 -0.19
C ASN A 157 -20.37 -0.78 -1.08
N PRO A 158 -19.59 -1.87 -1.20
CA PRO A 158 -19.95 -3.02 -2.04
C PRO A 158 -21.31 -3.63 -1.69
N LYS A 159 -21.72 -3.64 -0.40
CA LYS A 159 -23.02 -4.16 0.01
C LYS A 159 -24.18 -3.34 -0.55
N LYS A 160 -24.07 -2.01 -0.52
CA LYS A 160 -25.08 -1.12 -1.12
C LYS A 160 -25.24 -1.37 -2.61
N ILE A 161 -24.15 -1.69 -3.32
CA ILE A 161 -24.20 -2.00 -4.76
C ILE A 161 -25.02 -3.27 -5.04
N LEU A 162 -24.96 -4.26 -4.15
CA LEU A 162 -25.77 -5.48 -4.28
C LEU A 162 -27.27 -5.19 -4.11
N GLU A 163 -27.60 -4.29 -3.18
CA GLU A 163 -28.96 -3.87 -2.84
C GLU A 163 -29.62 -3.00 -3.92
N ILE A 164 -28.85 -2.36 -4.80
CA ILE A 164 -29.40 -1.53 -5.89
C ILE A 164 -30.22 -2.41 -6.85
N ASP A 165 -31.51 -2.11 -6.95
CA ASP A 165 -32.43 -2.70 -7.93
C ASP A 165 -33.15 -1.59 -8.70
N PHE A 166 -32.88 -1.51 -10.00
CA PHE A 166 -33.48 -0.51 -10.89
C PHE A 166 -34.99 -0.70 -11.08
N ASN A 167 -35.52 -1.89 -10.81
CA ASN A 167 -36.96 -2.17 -10.89
C ASN A 167 -37.73 -1.59 -9.72
N ASN A 168 -37.07 -1.42 -8.56
CA ASN A 168 -37.68 -0.89 -7.34
C ASN A 168 -37.49 0.63 -7.19
N ALA A 169 -36.71 1.27 -8.06
CA ALA A 169 -36.51 2.72 -8.03
C ALA A 169 -37.78 3.46 -8.48
N VAL A 170 -38.32 4.28 -7.58
CA VAL A 170 -39.66 4.90 -7.70
C VAL A 170 -39.62 6.13 -8.60
N THR A 171 -38.50 6.86 -8.62
CA THR A 171 -38.38 8.11 -9.37
C THR A 171 -37.27 8.09 -10.44
N PRO A 172 -37.41 8.87 -11.54
CA PRO A 172 -36.34 9.05 -12.53
C PRO A 172 -35.03 9.57 -11.92
N GLU A 173 -35.11 10.44 -10.91
CA GLU A 173 -33.96 11.02 -10.22
C GLU A 173 -33.20 9.95 -9.42
N GLU A 174 -33.92 9.05 -8.74
CA GLU A 174 -33.33 7.93 -8.00
C GLU A 174 -32.59 6.97 -8.94
N LYS A 175 -33.18 6.66 -10.11
CA LYS A 175 -32.53 5.85 -11.15
C LYS A 175 -31.25 6.50 -11.68
N LEU A 176 -31.24 7.83 -11.83
CA LEU A 176 -30.07 8.58 -12.28
C LEU A 176 -28.96 8.54 -11.22
N LEU A 177 -29.30 8.74 -9.95
CA LEU A 177 -28.37 8.65 -8.84
C LEU A 177 -27.72 7.25 -8.74
N PHE A 178 -28.51 6.18 -8.88
CA PHE A 178 -27.97 4.82 -8.92
C PHE A 178 -27.03 4.59 -10.11
N LYS A 179 -27.38 5.09 -11.30
CA LYS A 179 -26.49 5.01 -12.47
C LYS A 179 -25.17 5.73 -12.25
N GLU A 180 -25.19 6.93 -11.67
CA GLU A 180 -23.98 7.67 -11.34
C GLU A 180 -23.14 6.93 -10.30
N TYR A 181 -23.77 6.43 -9.24
CA TYR A 181 -23.09 5.68 -8.19
C TYR A 181 -22.38 4.43 -8.74
N LEU A 182 -23.08 3.64 -9.57
CA LEU A 182 -22.50 2.44 -10.20
C LEU A 182 -21.40 2.76 -11.20
N ARG A 183 -21.52 3.86 -11.97
CA ARG A 183 -20.48 4.30 -12.90
C ARG A 183 -19.22 4.77 -12.18
N ASN A 184 -19.37 5.51 -11.09
CA ASN A 184 -18.25 5.94 -10.27
C ASN A 184 -17.54 4.75 -9.64
N ALA A 185 -18.31 3.78 -9.10
CA ALA A 185 -17.76 2.54 -8.58
C ALA A 185 -17.02 1.72 -9.65
N LEU A 186 -17.56 1.63 -10.87
CA LEU A 186 -16.91 0.96 -11.99
C LEU A 186 -15.59 1.63 -12.38
N SER A 187 -15.59 2.97 -12.48
CA SER A 187 -14.38 3.75 -12.78
C SER A 187 -13.28 3.54 -11.73
N GLU A 188 -13.64 3.52 -10.45
CA GLU A 188 -12.70 3.24 -9.35
C GLU A 188 -12.14 1.81 -9.43
N VAL A 189 -13.00 0.81 -9.66
CA VAL A 189 -12.59 -0.60 -9.82
C VAL A 189 -11.65 -0.78 -11.02
N GLU A 190 -11.93 -0.12 -12.15
CA GLU A 190 -11.07 -0.18 -13.34
C GLU A 190 -9.70 0.47 -13.10
N ALA A 191 -9.65 1.58 -12.35
CA ALA A 191 -8.39 2.21 -11.96
C ALA A 191 -7.56 1.27 -11.07
N LEU A 192 -8.17 0.67 -10.05
CA LEU A 192 -7.51 -0.29 -9.17
C LEU A 192 -7.01 -1.53 -9.93
N LEU A 193 -7.82 -2.08 -10.85
CA LEU A 193 -7.41 -3.20 -11.70
C LEU A 193 -6.17 -2.84 -12.52
N SER A 194 -6.16 -1.69 -13.18
CA SER A 194 -5.01 -1.23 -13.96
C SER A 194 -3.73 -1.16 -13.10
N ASP A 195 -3.83 -0.62 -11.90
CA ASP A 195 -2.69 -0.49 -10.98
C ASP A 195 -2.20 -1.86 -10.49
N ILE A 196 -3.11 -2.75 -10.10
CA ILE A 196 -2.77 -4.12 -9.65
C ILE A 196 -2.15 -4.94 -10.79
N SER A 197 -2.72 -4.92 -12.00
CA SER A 197 -2.16 -5.64 -13.14
C SER A 197 -0.75 -5.14 -13.49
N LYS A 198 -0.48 -3.83 -13.35
CA LYS A 198 0.87 -3.26 -13.49
C LYS A 198 1.81 -3.84 -12.44
N GLN A 199 1.40 -3.89 -11.17
CA GLN A 199 2.22 -4.46 -10.08
C GLN A 199 2.47 -5.96 -10.25
N ILE A 200 1.47 -6.74 -10.70
CA ILE A 200 1.63 -8.18 -11.02
C ILE A 200 2.69 -8.37 -12.10
N LYS A 201 2.63 -7.59 -13.18
CA LYS A 201 3.63 -7.64 -14.26
C LYS A 201 5.03 -7.30 -13.76
N GLU A 202 5.15 -6.30 -12.90
CA GLU A 202 6.43 -5.91 -12.29
C GLU A 202 6.98 -6.99 -11.36
N SER A 203 6.13 -7.56 -10.51
CA SER A 203 6.47 -8.66 -9.61
C SER A 203 6.94 -9.90 -10.39
N ASN A 204 6.24 -10.27 -11.45
CA ASN A 204 6.64 -11.38 -12.34
C ASN A 204 7.99 -11.12 -13.03
N ASN A 205 8.25 -9.89 -13.48
CA ASN A 205 9.55 -9.52 -14.05
C ASN A 205 10.65 -9.63 -13.00
N ALA A 206 10.41 -9.16 -11.78
CA ALA A 206 11.36 -9.26 -10.69
C ALA A 206 11.63 -10.73 -10.29
N LEU A 207 10.62 -11.62 -10.31
CA LEU A 207 10.82 -13.06 -10.11
C LEU A 207 11.71 -13.68 -11.19
N LEU A 208 11.54 -13.26 -12.44
CA LEU A 208 12.38 -13.72 -13.54
C LEU A 208 13.82 -13.22 -13.40
N LEU A 209 14.02 -11.96 -13.00
CA LEU A 209 15.35 -11.43 -12.70
C LEU A 209 15.98 -12.16 -11.52
N GLN A 210 15.24 -12.39 -10.44
CA GLN A 210 15.71 -13.15 -9.29
C GLN A 210 16.21 -14.53 -9.69
N LYS A 211 15.46 -15.28 -10.51
CA LYS A 211 15.91 -16.59 -11.01
C LYS A 211 17.23 -16.50 -11.80
N LYS A 212 17.40 -15.46 -12.62
CA LYS A 212 18.65 -15.24 -13.39
C LYS A 212 19.82 -14.90 -12.47
N THR A 213 19.63 -13.99 -11.53
CA THR A 213 20.66 -13.57 -10.58
C THR A 213 21.07 -14.73 -9.66
N SER A 214 20.11 -15.50 -9.14
CA SER A 214 20.42 -16.68 -8.32
C SER A 214 21.17 -17.75 -9.10
N LYS A 215 20.82 -17.97 -10.38
CA LYS A 215 21.58 -18.89 -11.24
C LYS A 215 23.02 -18.42 -11.44
N PHE A 216 23.24 -17.13 -11.71
CA PHE A 216 24.57 -16.56 -11.84
C PHE A 216 25.41 -16.74 -10.56
N ILE A 217 24.84 -16.43 -9.39
CA ILE A 217 25.53 -16.61 -8.10
C ILE A 217 25.97 -18.07 -7.96
N ALA A 218 25.06 -19.03 -8.16
CA ALA A 218 25.38 -20.45 -8.11
C ALA A 218 26.51 -20.80 -9.10
N ASP A 219 26.41 -20.37 -10.36
CA ASP A 219 27.41 -20.64 -11.40
C ASP A 219 28.80 -20.01 -11.05
N THR A 220 28.84 -18.93 -10.27
CA THR A 220 30.09 -18.28 -9.83
C THR A 220 30.64 -18.79 -8.50
N GLU A 221 29.81 -19.41 -7.65
CA GLU A 221 30.21 -19.97 -6.35
C GLU A 221 30.82 -21.37 -6.49
N PHE A 222 30.49 -22.13 -7.54
CA PHE A 222 31.09 -23.45 -7.79
C PHE A 222 32.54 -23.41 -8.30
N ASP A 223 33.09 -22.24 -8.66
CA ASP A 223 34.46 -22.06 -9.16
C ASP A 223 35.43 -21.46 -8.13
N ARG A 224 35.02 -21.31 -6.86
CA ARG A 224 35.86 -20.74 -5.80
C ARG A 224 36.08 -21.69 -4.63
N ASP A 225 36.96 -22.66 -4.85
CA ASP A 225 37.76 -23.30 -3.80
C ASP A 225 38.87 -22.33 -3.31
N LEU A 226 38.48 -21.09 -2.99
CA LEU A 226 39.37 -20.08 -2.42
C LEU A 226 39.34 -20.23 -0.90
N LYS A 227 40.33 -20.95 -0.37
CA LYS A 227 40.77 -20.82 1.01
C LYS A 227 40.87 -19.33 1.37
N ILE A 228 39.87 -18.80 2.07
CA ILE A 228 39.92 -17.45 2.65
C ILE A 228 40.93 -17.51 3.80
N GLY A 229 42.17 -17.21 3.46
CA GLY A 229 43.20 -16.86 4.43
C GLY A 229 42.74 -15.62 5.21
N ARG A 230 42.71 -15.75 6.53
CA ARG A 230 42.68 -14.60 7.44
C ARG A 230 43.82 -13.64 7.07
N VAL A 231 43.51 -12.46 6.54
CA VAL A 231 44.43 -11.33 6.51
C VAL A 231 43.71 -10.06 6.95
N SER A 232 44.01 -9.73 8.22
CA SER A 232 44.21 -8.43 8.86
C SER A 232 43.74 -7.12 8.21
N LYS A 233 43.11 -6.32 9.08
CA LYS A 233 42.81 -4.89 8.99
C LYS A 233 43.95 -4.05 8.35
N SER A 234 43.62 -3.29 7.32
CA SER A 234 44.20 -1.96 7.08
C SER A 234 43.27 -1.13 6.19
N ALA A 235 43.09 0.13 6.59
CA ALA A 235 42.14 1.09 6.02
C ALA A 235 42.53 1.58 4.62
N THR A 236 41.56 1.63 3.72
CA THR A 236 41.47 2.60 2.63
C THR A 236 40.01 2.63 2.17
N GLU A 237 39.43 3.83 2.11
CA GLU A 237 38.06 4.09 1.64
C GLU A 237 37.93 3.70 0.17
N GLY A 238 37.52 2.46 -0.06
CA GLY A 238 36.95 1.98 -1.31
C GLY A 238 35.49 1.64 -1.04
N VAL A 239 34.60 2.16 -1.90
CA VAL A 239 33.16 1.89 -1.96
C VAL A 239 32.84 0.51 -1.38
N LYS A 240 32.15 0.50 -0.24
CA LYS A 240 31.56 -0.72 0.33
C LYS A 240 30.61 -1.28 -0.72
N LEU A 241 31.14 -2.17 -1.56
CA LEU A 241 30.38 -3.17 -2.27
C LEU A 241 29.47 -3.79 -1.22
N GLY A 242 28.15 -3.64 -1.37
CA GLY A 242 27.18 -4.40 -0.61
C GLY A 242 27.32 -5.87 -0.98
N THR A 243 28.38 -6.52 -0.48
CA THR A 243 28.49 -7.98 -0.39
C THR A 243 27.48 -8.42 0.64
N GLY A 244 26.26 -8.57 0.17
CA GLY A 244 25.09 -8.90 0.95
C GLY A 244 23.89 -9.06 0.02
N VAL A 245 24.08 -9.70 -1.14
CA VAL A 245 22.97 -10.37 -1.83
C VAL A 245 22.75 -11.67 -1.05
N THR A 246 22.27 -11.56 0.19
CA THR A 246 21.65 -12.69 0.86
C THR A 246 20.38 -13.01 0.07
N ASN A 247 20.16 -14.29 -0.23
CA ASN A 247 18.99 -14.75 -0.99
C ASN A 247 17.66 -14.38 -0.30
N ASP A 248 17.71 -14.00 0.98
CA ASP A 248 16.58 -13.58 1.80
C ASP A 248 16.74 -12.12 2.25
N ILE A 249 16.64 -11.16 1.32
CA ILE A 249 16.29 -9.79 1.71
C ILE A 249 14.78 -9.78 1.90
N VAL A 250 14.42 -9.96 3.16
CA VAL A 250 13.13 -9.74 3.80
C VAL A 250 12.34 -8.60 3.16
N PHE A 251 11.09 -8.88 2.80
CA PHE A 251 10.13 -7.93 2.24
C PHE A 251 9.18 -7.49 3.37
N PRO A 252 9.43 -6.38 4.09
CA PRO A 252 8.49 -5.88 5.10
C PRO A 252 7.33 -5.18 4.37
N ALA A 253 6.46 -5.98 3.77
CA ALA A 253 5.29 -5.53 3.03
C ALA A 253 4.00 -5.62 3.86
N SER A 254 4.10 -5.70 5.19
CA SER A 254 2.97 -5.82 6.12
C SER A 254 1.84 -4.83 5.80
N GLU A 255 2.16 -3.57 5.52
CA GLU A 255 1.16 -2.56 5.18
C GLU A 255 0.49 -2.80 3.82
N GLN A 256 1.27 -3.22 2.81
CA GLN A 256 0.75 -3.53 1.49
C GLN A 256 -0.17 -4.75 1.56
N ILE A 257 0.26 -5.77 2.30
CA ILE A 257 -0.52 -6.97 2.61
C ILE A 257 -1.86 -6.58 3.23
N ASN A 258 -1.81 -5.75 4.28
CA ASN A 258 -3.01 -5.28 4.96
C ASN A 258 -3.94 -4.52 4.00
N SER A 259 -3.40 -3.64 3.15
CA SER A 259 -4.22 -2.91 2.18
C SER A 259 -4.93 -3.83 1.18
N TYR A 260 -4.22 -4.84 0.64
CA TYR A 260 -4.81 -5.81 -0.29
C TYR A 260 -5.79 -6.77 0.41
N LEU A 261 -5.49 -7.19 1.63
CA LEU A 261 -6.41 -8.01 2.42
C LEU A 261 -7.69 -7.25 2.79
N LEU A 262 -7.58 -5.97 3.14
CA LEU A 262 -8.75 -5.11 3.38
C LEU A 262 -9.60 -4.99 2.11
N LEU A 263 -8.98 -4.73 0.95
CA LEU A 263 -9.68 -4.70 -0.33
C LEU A 263 -10.39 -6.03 -0.62
N ILE A 264 -9.68 -7.16 -0.51
CA ILE A 264 -10.24 -8.51 -0.72
C ILE A 264 -11.42 -8.76 0.21
N ASN A 265 -11.30 -8.38 1.49
CA ASN A 265 -12.37 -8.56 2.47
C ASN A 265 -13.59 -7.67 2.16
N GLN A 266 -13.38 -6.43 1.71
CA GLN A 266 -14.47 -5.53 1.30
C GLN A 266 -15.23 -6.06 0.08
N LEU A 267 -14.50 -6.66 -0.87
CA LEU A 267 -15.05 -7.29 -2.08
C LEU A 267 -15.51 -8.74 -1.86
N SER A 268 -15.45 -9.28 -0.64
CA SER A 268 -15.92 -10.62 -0.34
C SER A 268 -17.42 -10.59 0.00
N PHE A 269 -18.27 -10.74 -1.01
CA PHE A 269 -19.74 -10.77 -0.87
C PHE A 269 -20.36 -12.13 -1.19
N SER A 270 -19.55 -13.13 -1.54
CA SER A 270 -20.00 -14.48 -1.87
C SER A 270 -19.70 -15.46 -0.74
N ASN A 271 -20.67 -16.33 -0.39
CA ASN A 271 -20.47 -17.53 0.45
C ASN A 271 -19.56 -18.60 -0.19
N LYS A 272 -18.81 -18.25 -1.25
CA LYS A 272 -17.74 -19.09 -1.77
C LYS A 272 -16.74 -19.33 -0.63
N PRO A 273 -16.29 -20.58 -0.42
CA PRO A 273 -15.27 -20.87 0.58
C PRO A 273 -14.08 -19.97 0.32
N GLU A 274 -13.60 -19.30 1.37
CA GLU A 274 -12.38 -18.49 1.32
C GLU A 274 -11.27 -19.27 0.63
N ASP A 275 -10.63 -18.64 -0.35
CA ASP A 275 -9.49 -19.25 -1.02
C ASP A 275 -8.42 -19.58 0.03
N THR A 276 -8.11 -20.87 0.12
CA THR A 276 -7.06 -21.43 0.97
C THR A 276 -5.72 -20.73 0.78
N SER A 277 -5.46 -20.18 -0.41
CA SER A 277 -4.25 -19.42 -0.72
C SER A 277 -4.14 -18.10 0.07
N ILE A 278 -5.27 -17.52 0.50
CA ILE A 278 -5.34 -16.22 1.18
C ILE A 278 -5.37 -16.38 2.71
N LYS A 279 -5.84 -17.53 3.21
CA LYS A 279 -5.94 -17.80 4.66
C LYS A 279 -4.62 -17.68 5.41
N LYS A 280 -3.50 -18.03 4.76
CA LYS A 280 -2.16 -17.90 5.35
C LYS A 280 -1.83 -16.45 5.74
N PHE A 281 -2.24 -15.47 4.93
CA PHE A 281 -1.96 -14.06 5.19
C PHE A 281 -2.82 -13.48 6.33
N LYS A 282 -3.95 -14.11 6.68
CA LYS A 282 -4.81 -13.69 7.81
C LYS A 282 -4.30 -14.15 9.18
N ASN A 283 -3.55 -15.25 9.22
CA ASN A 283 -3.08 -15.85 10.47
C ASN A 283 -1.65 -15.44 10.86
N GLU A 284 -0.87 -14.87 9.93
CA GLU A 284 0.54 -14.51 10.13
C GLU A 284 0.82 -12.99 10.09
N LEU A 285 -0.20 -12.15 10.33
CA LEU A 285 -0.10 -10.68 10.30
C LEU A 285 0.98 -10.08 11.22
N SER A 286 1.48 -10.83 12.20
CA SER A 286 2.35 -10.28 13.25
C SER A 286 3.83 -10.14 12.88
N SER A 287 4.31 -10.74 11.78
CA SER A 287 5.72 -10.57 11.35
C SER A 287 6.06 -11.17 9.98
N SER A 288 5.08 -11.54 9.14
CA SER A 288 5.37 -12.30 7.92
C SER A 288 6.08 -11.44 6.88
N GLU A 289 7.38 -11.65 6.79
CA GLU A 289 8.22 -11.31 5.64
C GLU A 289 7.67 -12.09 4.44
N LEU A 290 7.15 -11.41 3.42
CA LEU A 290 6.65 -12.11 2.23
C LEU A 290 7.76 -12.30 1.22
N ASP A 291 7.87 -13.50 0.65
CA ASP A 291 8.63 -13.62 -0.58
C ASP A 291 7.89 -12.93 -1.74
N LEU A 292 8.62 -12.56 -2.80
CA LEU A 292 8.06 -11.88 -3.95
C LEU A 292 6.96 -12.68 -4.68
N LYS A 293 7.03 -14.02 -4.64
CA LYS A 293 6.06 -14.94 -5.22
C LYS A 293 4.78 -14.98 -4.39
N GLU A 294 4.87 -14.93 -3.06
CA GLU A 294 3.71 -14.82 -2.19
C GLU A 294 3.00 -13.48 -2.36
N TYR A 295 3.77 -12.40 -2.53
CA TYR A 295 3.23 -11.10 -2.93
C TYR A 295 2.48 -11.17 -4.27
N THR A 296 3.04 -11.86 -5.28
CA THR A 296 2.35 -12.06 -6.57
C THR A 296 1.02 -12.79 -6.38
N VAL A 297 0.97 -13.82 -5.53
CA VAL A 297 -0.28 -14.58 -5.26
C VAL A 297 -1.34 -13.67 -4.63
N LEU A 298 -0.95 -12.83 -3.67
CA LEU A 298 -1.87 -11.87 -3.04
C LEU A 298 -2.43 -10.87 -4.06
N LEU A 299 -1.57 -10.33 -4.93
CA LEU A 299 -2.01 -9.41 -5.99
C LEU A 299 -2.98 -10.09 -6.96
N SER A 300 -2.69 -11.32 -7.40
CA SER A 300 -3.57 -12.07 -8.29
C SER A 300 -4.94 -12.36 -7.66
N ALA A 301 -4.98 -12.66 -6.37
CA ALA A 301 -6.24 -12.81 -5.65
C ALA A 301 -7.05 -11.51 -5.60
N ALA A 302 -6.39 -10.36 -5.38
CA ALA A 302 -7.04 -9.06 -5.40
C ALA A 302 -7.57 -8.70 -6.80
N GLU A 303 -6.79 -8.98 -7.85
CA GLU A 303 -7.18 -8.80 -9.25
C GLU A 303 -8.44 -9.63 -9.59
N GLU A 304 -8.47 -10.91 -9.21
CA GLU A 304 -9.63 -11.78 -9.43
C GLU A 304 -10.91 -11.22 -8.76
N LYS A 305 -10.82 -10.75 -7.51
CA LYS A 305 -11.96 -10.16 -6.80
C LYS A 305 -12.47 -8.88 -7.45
N LEU A 306 -11.57 -8.04 -7.94
CA LEU A 306 -11.95 -6.82 -8.65
C LEU A 306 -12.59 -7.12 -10.00
N GLU A 307 -12.10 -8.12 -10.76
CA GLU A 307 -12.72 -8.54 -12.02
C GLU A 307 -14.12 -9.14 -11.79
N ASP A 308 -14.28 -9.99 -10.77
CA ASP A 308 -15.59 -10.50 -10.34
C ASP A 308 -16.56 -9.34 -10.04
N PHE A 309 -16.09 -8.32 -9.32
CA PHE A 309 -16.91 -7.17 -8.96
C PHE A 309 -17.21 -6.24 -10.15
N LYS A 310 -16.25 -6.06 -11.06
CA LYS A 310 -16.44 -5.33 -12.32
C LYS A 310 -17.55 -5.96 -13.16
N LEU A 311 -17.56 -7.29 -13.28
CA LEU A 311 -18.63 -8.01 -13.98
C LEU A 311 -19.99 -7.77 -13.31
N LEU A 312 -20.05 -7.77 -11.98
CA LEU A 312 -21.27 -7.46 -11.24
C LEU A 312 -21.78 -6.04 -11.52
N LEU A 313 -20.89 -5.04 -11.51
CA LEU A 313 -21.22 -3.65 -11.80
C LEU A 313 -21.74 -3.48 -13.23
N LEU A 314 -21.07 -4.09 -14.21
CA LEU A 314 -21.51 -4.07 -15.61
C LEU A 314 -22.89 -4.71 -15.78
N ASN A 315 -23.16 -5.83 -15.10
CA ASN A 315 -24.46 -6.49 -15.13
C ASN A 315 -25.56 -5.60 -14.53
N LYS A 316 -25.31 -4.97 -13.36
CA LYS A 316 -26.25 -4.03 -12.74
C LYS A 316 -26.51 -2.82 -13.64
N LEU A 317 -25.47 -2.24 -14.25
CA LEU A 317 -25.62 -1.11 -15.19
C LEU A 317 -26.38 -1.50 -16.46
N ASN A 318 -26.19 -2.72 -16.97
CA ASN A 318 -26.92 -3.22 -18.13
C ASN A 318 -28.39 -3.52 -17.81
N SER A 319 -28.70 -3.98 -16.59
CA SER A 319 -30.08 -4.15 -16.12
C SER A 319 -30.85 -2.83 -15.96
N ALA A 320 -30.15 -1.70 -16.00
CA ALA A 320 -30.71 -0.36 -15.92
C ALA A 320 -31.10 0.26 -17.29
N LYS A 321 -30.87 -0.47 -18.39
CA LYS A 321 -31.23 -0.07 -19.76
C LYS A 321 -32.65 -0.51 -20.06
#